data_AF-D6K0R6-F1
#
_entry.id   AF-D6K0R6-F1
#
_cell.length_a   1.000
_cell.length_b   1.000
_cell.length_c   1.000
_cell.angle_alpha   90.00
_cell.angle_beta   90.00
_cell.angle_gamma   90.00
#
_symmetry.space_group_name_H-M   'P 1'
#
loop_
_entity.id
_entity.type
_entity.pdbx_description
1 polymer ?
#
loop_
_entity_poly.entity_id
_entity_poly.type
_entity_poly.pdbx_seq_one_letter_code
_entity_poly.pdbx_strand_id
1 'polypeptide(L)'
;MRLIDCRRPGSDLRCWADGLVGERLTGRQLNKLRRRGWFILHAIQWPSGADIDHLAIGPAGVFSINSKRHRGKTVWYGDTAVTVNGSPTRHIAVSQSEARRISRALSTRCGVDVPVRPVISVVHAAKLTVKGANPPVLVLKVEHLGRVLSGLSPTLPPDQVARIYSAARDARTWVG
;
A
#
# COMPACT_ATOMS: atom_id res chain seq x y z
N MET A 1 -13.03 -2.04 12.31
CA MET A 1 -14.01 -2.17 11.21
C MET A 1 -13.42 -1.53 9.97
N ARG A 2 -13.20 -2.29 8.89
CA ARG A 2 -12.61 -1.80 7.62
C ARG A 2 -13.50 -0.70 7.03
N LEU A 3 -12.99 0.50 6.85
CA LEU A 3 -13.69 1.59 6.14
C LEU A 3 -13.63 1.31 4.64
N ILE A 4 -14.61 0.55 4.15
CA ILE A 4 -14.83 0.36 2.72
C ILE A 4 -15.89 1.39 2.29
N ASP A 5 -15.56 2.23 1.30
CA ASP A 5 -16.50 3.18 0.71
C ASP A 5 -17.54 2.42 -0.13
N CYS A 6 -18.56 1.83 0.54
CA CYS A 6 -19.69 1.15 -0.08
C CYS A 6 -20.97 1.91 0.29
N ARG A 7 -21.55 2.70 -0.63
CA ARG A 7 -22.76 3.51 -0.39
C ARG A 7 -24.10 2.74 -0.33
N ARG A 8 -24.17 1.39 -0.20
CA ARG A 8 -25.47 0.66 -0.17
C ARG A 8 -25.52 -0.62 0.70
N PRO A 9 -26.62 -0.91 1.43
CA PRO A 9 -26.66 -1.93 2.51
C PRO A 9 -26.63 -3.41 2.06
N GLY A 10 -26.93 -3.73 0.80
CA GLY A 10 -26.84 -5.10 0.25
C GLY A 10 -25.55 -5.42 -0.54
N SER A 11 -24.60 -4.47 -0.52
CA SER A 11 -23.36 -4.51 -1.31
C SER A 11 -22.14 -4.99 -0.51
N ASP A 12 -22.27 -5.13 0.81
CA ASP A 12 -21.13 -5.20 1.73
C ASP A 12 -20.30 -6.49 1.63
N LEU A 13 -20.94 -7.67 1.59
CA LEU A 13 -20.24 -8.96 1.43
C LEU A 13 -19.55 -9.09 0.06
N ARG A 14 -20.17 -8.55 -1.00
CA ARG A 14 -19.58 -8.52 -2.34
C ARG A 14 -18.43 -7.51 -2.42
N CYS A 15 -18.60 -6.33 -1.83
CA CYS A 15 -17.57 -5.29 -1.70
C CYS A 15 -16.34 -5.85 -0.95
N TRP A 16 -16.58 -6.60 0.13
CA TRP A 16 -15.57 -7.24 0.95
C TRP A 16 -14.82 -8.37 0.20
N ALA A 17 -15.56 -9.27 -0.45
CA ALA A 17 -14.97 -10.32 -1.28
C ALA A 17 -14.14 -9.73 -2.44
N ASP A 18 -14.60 -8.62 -3.04
CA ASP A 18 -13.89 -7.94 -4.13
C ASP A 18 -12.58 -7.30 -3.67
N GLY A 19 -12.59 -6.67 -2.49
CA GLY A 19 -11.40 -6.14 -1.84
C GLY A 19 -10.34 -7.21 -1.58
N LEU A 20 -10.76 -8.35 -1.02
CA LEU A 20 -9.88 -9.49 -0.74
C LEU A 20 -9.22 -10.08 -1.98
N VAL A 21 -9.91 -10.11 -3.13
CA VAL A 21 -9.30 -10.53 -4.40
C VAL A 21 -8.16 -9.58 -4.78
N GLY A 22 -8.36 -8.27 -4.61
CA GLY A 22 -7.32 -7.27 -4.82
C GLY A 22 -6.11 -7.49 -3.92
N GLU A 23 -6.34 -7.60 -2.61
CA GLU A 23 -5.29 -7.84 -1.61
C GLU A 23 -4.50 -9.14 -1.89
N ARG A 24 -5.19 -10.24 -2.23
CA ARG A 24 -4.52 -11.51 -2.55
C ARG A 24 -3.63 -11.41 -3.78
N LEU A 25 -4.10 -10.75 -4.84
CA LEU A 25 -3.31 -10.58 -6.07
C LEU A 25 -2.10 -9.68 -5.85
N THR A 26 -2.28 -8.58 -5.12
CA THR A 26 -1.18 -7.69 -4.70
C THR A 26 -0.17 -8.45 -3.85
N GLY A 27 -0.62 -9.18 -2.82
CA GLY A 27 0.25 -9.98 -1.97
C GLY A 27 1.07 -11.01 -2.74
N ARG A 28 0.48 -11.70 -3.74
CA ARG A 28 1.20 -12.63 -4.62
C ARG A 28 2.34 -11.95 -5.39
N GLN A 29 2.13 -10.74 -5.89
CA GLN A 29 3.19 -10.01 -6.61
C GLN A 29 4.27 -9.51 -5.66
N LEU A 30 3.89 -8.97 -4.49
CA LEU A 30 4.83 -8.51 -3.47
C LEU A 30 5.69 -9.66 -2.94
N ASN A 31 5.14 -10.86 -2.74
CA ASN A 31 5.88 -12.01 -2.24
C ASN A 31 7.03 -12.45 -3.15
N LYS A 32 7.01 -12.10 -4.44
CA LYS A 32 8.15 -12.33 -5.36
C LYS A 32 9.39 -11.52 -4.96
N LEU A 33 9.21 -10.37 -4.31
CA LEU A 33 10.29 -9.52 -3.82
C LEU A 33 11.08 -10.16 -2.68
N ARG A 34 10.52 -11.14 -1.97
CA ARG A 34 11.21 -11.83 -0.85
C ARG A 34 12.54 -12.43 -1.28
N ARG A 35 12.61 -12.97 -2.51
CA ARG A 35 13.84 -13.52 -3.10
C ARG A 35 14.90 -12.46 -3.41
N ARG A 36 14.56 -11.17 -3.32
CA ARG A 36 15.42 -10.02 -3.58
C ARG A 36 15.74 -9.23 -2.31
N GLY A 37 15.64 -9.88 -1.14
CA GLY A 37 15.97 -9.27 0.15
C GLY A 37 14.89 -8.35 0.73
N TRP A 38 13.65 -8.44 0.26
CA TRP A 38 12.53 -7.67 0.82
C TRP A 38 11.76 -8.46 1.87
N PHE A 39 11.37 -7.77 2.93
CA PHE A 39 10.40 -8.27 3.90
C PHE A 39 9.01 -7.75 3.57
N ILE A 40 8.04 -8.66 3.58
CA ILE A 40 6.64 -8.36 3.26
C ILE A 40 5.78 -8.79 4.43
N LEU A 41 4.98 -7.85 4.94
CA LEU A 41 3.93 -8.07 5.93
C LEU A 41 2.58 -7.76 5.32
N HIS A 42 1.55 -8.45 5.80
CA HIS A 42 0.19 -8.37 5.27
C HIS A 42 -0.81 -8.25 6.43
N ALA A 43 -1.92 -7.55 6.22
CA ALA A 43 -3.04 -7.44 7.16
C ALA A 43 -2.62 -7.06 8.59
N ILE A 44 -1.73 -6.07 8.72
CA ILE A 44 -1.27 -5.59 10.03
C ILE A 44 -2.42 -4.83 10.68
N GLN A 45 -2.81 -5.22 11.89
CA GLN A 45 -3.98 -4.68 12.57
C GLN A 45 -3.62 -3.47 13.43
N TRP A 46 -4.42 -2.41 13.31
CA TRP A 46 -4.52 -1.35 14.30
C TRP A 46 -5.51 -1.75 15.41
N PRO A 47 -5.36 -1.25 16.65
CA PRO A 47 -6.32 -1.44 17.74
C PRO A 47 -7.73 -0.96 17.41
N SER A 48 -7.87 0.03 16.52
CA SER A 48 -9.16 0.50 15.99
C SER A 48 -9.88 -0.55 15.11
N GLY A 49 -9.24 -1.70 14.84
CA GLY A 49 -9.72 -2.75 13.95
C GLY A 49 -9.69 -2.35 12.46
N ALA A 50 -8.90 -1.34 12.11
CA ALA A 50 -8.52 -1.06 10.73
C ALA A 50 -7.21 -1.78 10.45
N ASP A 51 -6.93 -2.13 9.21
CA ASP A 51 -5.72 -2.84 8.84
C ASP A 51 -4.93 -2.16 7.73
N ILE A 52 -3.63 -2.44 7.72
CA ILE A 52 -2.71 -2.12 6.64
C ILE A 52 -2.70 -3.35 5.72
N ASP A 53 -3.16 -3.19 4.48
CA ASP A 53 -3.24 -4.30 3.52
C ASP A 53 -1.88 -4.99 3.40
N HIS A 54 -0.84 -4.22 3.06
CA HIS A 54 0.53 -4.71 2.95
C HIS A 54 1.58 -3.65 3.32
N LEU A 55 2.67 -4.11 3.92
CA LEU A 55 3.87 -3.32 4.17
C LEU A 55 5.06 -4.03 3.53
N ALA A 56 5.78 -3.34 2.64
CA ALA A 56 7.01 -3.83 2.03
C ALA A 56 8.20 -3.04 2.58
N ILE A 57 9.21 -3.75 3.07
CA ILE A 57 10.41 -3.19 3.68
C ILE A 57 11.59 -3.79 2.94
N GLY A 58 12.40 -2.96 2.31
CA GLY A 58 13.54 -3.44 1.53
C GLY A 58 14.58 -2.34 1.29
N PRO A 59 15.58 -2.61 0.43
CA PRO A 59 16.70 -1.70 0.22
C PRO A 59 16.28 -0.30 -0.21
N ALA A 60 15.19 -0.16 -0.97
CA ALA A 60 14.71 1.13 -1.45
C ALA A 60 13.81 1.91 -0.46
N GLY A 61 13.60 1.39 0.76
CA GLY A 61 12.78 2.03 1.78
C GLY A 61 11.60 1.18 2.29
N VAL A 62 10.68 1.86 2.98
CA VAL A 62 9.43 1.29 3.49
C VAL A 62 8.25 1.79 2.66
N PHE A 63 7.36 0.88 2.28
CA PHE A 63 6.21 1.17 1.44
C PHE A 63 4.94 0.60 2.06
N SER A 64 3.93 1.45 2.25
CA SER A 64 2.56 1.02 2.54
C SER A 64 1.82 0.85 1.23
N ILE A 65 1.23 -0.33 0.99
CA ILE A 65 0.60 -0.67 -0.28
C ILE A 65 -0.87 -0.99 -0.04
N ASN A 66 -1.75 -0.15 -0.58
CA ASN A 66 -3.19 -0.37 -0.56
C ASN A 66 -3.66 -0.98 -1.89
N SER A 67 -4.54 -1.99 -1.83
CA SER A 67 -5.05 -2.69 -3.00
C SER A 67 -6.40 -2.11 -3.46
N LYS A 68 -6.46 -1.59 -4.68
CA LYS A 68 -7.68 -1.05 -5.30
C LYS A 68 -8.07 -1.86 -6.53
N ARG A 69 -9.09 -2.71 -6.35
CA ARG A 69 -9.68 -3.48 -7.45
C ARG A 69 -10.69 -2.64 -8.22
N HIS A 70 -10.42 -2.43 -9.50
CA HIS A 70 -11.24 -1.61 -10.40
C HIS A 70 -11.58 -2.40 -11.66
N ARG A 71 -12.14 -3.60 -11.50
CA ARG A 71 -12.41 -4.55 -12.60
C ARG A 71 -13.15 -3.88 -13.77
N GLY A 72 -12.51 -3.86 -14.94
CA GLY A 72 -13.09 -3.33 -16.18
C GLY A 72 -13.22 -1.80 -16.24
N LYS A 73 -12.75 -1.08 -15.22
CA LYS A 73 -12.84 0.38 -15.14
C LYS A 73 -11.58 1.05 -15.69
N THR A 74 -11.74 2.28 -16.15
CA THR A 74 -10.62 3.17 -16.50
C THR A 74 -10.20 3.95 -15.27
N VAL A 75 -8.93 3.83 -14.89
CA VAL A 75 -8.32 4.57 -13.81
C VAL A 75 -7.39 5.61 -14.41
N TRP A 76 -7.56 6.87 -14.00
CA TRP A 76 -6.68 7.95 -14.40
C TRP A 76 -6.07 8.57 -13.15
N TYR A 77 -4.78 8.88 -13.23
CA TYR A 77 -4.05 9.56 -12.19
C TYR A 77 -3.35 10.78 -12.77
N GLY A 78 -3.81 11.96 -12.35
CA GLY A 78 -3.13 13.22 -12.60
C GLY A 78 -2.53 13.79 -11.32
N ASP A 79 -2.14 15.06 -11.37
CA ASP A 79 -1.28 15.65 -10.33
C ASP A 79 -1.93 15.66 -8.94
N THR A 80 -3.24 15.84 -8.85
CA THR A 80 -3.96 16.00 -7.58
C THR A 80 -5.02 14.95 -7.30
N ALA A 81 -5.40 14.12 -8.29
CA ALA A 81 -6.52 13.21 -8.16
C ALA A 81 -6.36 11.90 -8.93
N VAL A 82 -6.82 10.82 -8.30
CA VAL A 82 -7.13 9.56 -8.98
C VAL A 82 -8.63 9.56 -9.28
N THR A 83 -8.98 9.38 -10.55
CA THR A 83 -10.36 9.19 -11.00
C THR A 83 -10.60 7.77 -11.48
N VAL A 84 -11.82 7.27 -11.30
CA VAL A 84 -12.27 5.95 -11.74
C VAL A 84 -13.53 6.17 -12.58
N ASN A 85 -13.47 5.83 -13.87
CA ASN A 85 -14.48 6.17 -14.87
C ASN A 85 -14.88 7.66 -14.84
N GLY A 86 -13.89 8.55 -14.65
CA GLY A 86 -14.10 10.00 -14.59
C GLY A 86 -14.53 10.53 -13.22
N SER A 87 -14.96 9.69 -12.28
CA SER A 87 -15.34 10.13 -10.93
C SER A 87 -14.11 10.25 -10.01
N PRO A 88 -13.94 11.37 -9.27
CA PRO A 88 -12.81 11.54 -8.35
C PRO A 88 -12.91 10.60 -7.15
N THR A 89 -11.75 10.19 -6.63
CA THR A 89 -11.64 9.31 -5.46
C THR A 89 -10.82 9.98 -4.35
N ARG A 90 -10.95 9.47 -3.11
CA ARG A 90 -10.11 9.88 -1.97
C ARG A 90 -8.85 9.03 -1.80
N HIS A 91 -8.49 8.20 -2.78
CA HIS A 91 -7.44 7.19 -2.61
C HIS A 91 -6.07 7.77 -2.25
N ILE A 92 -5.72 8.94 -2.82
CA ILE A 92 -4.45 9.63 -2.51
C ILE A 92 -4.41 10.05 -1.04
N ALA A 93 -5.40 10.85 -0.61
CA ALA A 93 -5.44 11.40 0.75
C ALA A 93 -5.50 10.31 1.83
N VAL A 94 -6.24 9.23 1.58
CA VAL A 94 -6.30 8.06 2.46
C VAL A 94 -4.94 7.38 2.55
N SER A 95 -4.30 7.09 1.41
CA SER A 95 -3.00 6.39 1.39
C SER A 95 -1.88 7.23 2.04
N GLN A 96 -1.88 8.54 1.84
CA GLN A 96 -0.92 9.44 2.50
C GLN A 96 -1.13 9.50 4.01
N SER A 97 -2.38 9.53 4.48
CA SER A 97 -2.68 9.57 5.91
C SER A 97 -2.31 8.26 6.58
N GLU A 98 -2.56 7.13 5.92
CA GLU A 98 -2.14 5.81 6.37
C GLU A 98 -0.60 5.70 6.44
N ALA A 99 0.11 6.08 5.39
CA ALA A 99 1.57 6.07 5.37
C ALA A 99 2.18 6.94 6.49
N ARG A 100 1.64 8.14 6.73
CA ARG A 100 2.05 9.00 7.86
C ARG A 100 1.80 8.35 9.23
N ARG A 101 0.70 7.61 9.38
CA ARG A 101 0.41 6.87 10.62
C ARG A 101 1.40 5.73 10.84
N ILE A 102 1.68 4.94 9.79
CA ILE A 102 2.66 3.84 9.83
C ILE A 102 4.05 4.37 10.14
N SER A 103 4.45 5.45 9.46
CA SER A 103 5.75 6.09 9.65
C SER A 103 5.94 6.50 11.11
N ARG A 104 4.97 7.19 11.72
CA ARG A 104 5.02 7.54 13.15
C ARG A 104 5.20 6.33 14.06
N ALA A 105 4.42 5.27 13.86
CA ALA A 105 4.50 4.06 14.68
C ALA A 105 5.88 3.38 14.58
N LEU A 106 6.41 3.24 13.35
CA LEU A 106 7.72 2.67 13.12
C LEU A 106 8.84 3.55 13.68
N SER A 107 8.77 4.87 13.48
CA SER A 107 9.76 5.81 13.99
C SER A 107 9.84 5.78 15.51
N THR A 108 8.69 5.77 16.20
CA THR A 108 8.64 5.64 17.66
C THR A 108 9.28 4.34 18.13
N ARG A 109 9.00 3.21 17.46
CA ARG A 109 9.59 1.91 17.86
C ARG A 109 11.08 1.83 17.56
N CYS A 110 11.54 2.40 16.45
CA CYS A 110 12.92 2.33 15.99
C CYS A 110 13.83 3.38 16.65
N GLY A 111 13.27 4.45 17.23
CA GLY A 111 14.03 5.57 17.78
C GLY A 111 14.70 6.47 16.73
N VAL A 112 14.37 6.29 15.45
CA VAL A 112 14.89 7.05 14.31
C VAL A 112 13.76 7.32 13.32
N ASP A 113 13.91 8.31 12.44
CA ASP A 113 12.90 8.55 11.41
C ASP A 113 12.83 7.38 10.39
N VAL A 114 11.62 6.86 10.18
CA VAL A 114 11.31 5.80 9.23
C VAL A 114 10.27 6.33 8.24
N PRO A 115 10.70 6.96 7.13
CA PRO A 115 9.78 7.46 6.13
C PRO A 115 9.08 6.30 5.41
N VAL A 116 7.75 6.40 5.29
CA VAL A 116 6.92 5.41 4.60
C VAL A 116 6.31 6.02 3.35
N ARG A 117 6.55 5.38 2.21
CA ARG A 117 6.03 5.83 0.91
C ARG A 117 4.72 5.12 0.58
N PRO A 118 3.63 5.85 0.31
CA PRO A 118 2.35 5.24 -0.06
C PRO A 118 2.37 4.72 -1.51
N VAL A 119 1.77 3.55 -1.71
CA VAL A 119 1.58 2.91 -3.02
C VAL A 119 0.12 2.46 -3.15
N ILE A 120 -0.49 2.74 -4.30
CA ILE A 120 -1.79 2.22 -4.69
C ILE A 120 -1.57 1.14 -5.75
N SER A 121 -1.87 -0.11 -5.41
CA SER A 121 -1.90 -1.24 -6.32
C SER A 121 -3.25 -1.30 -7.03
N VAL A 122 -3.26 -1.02 -8.33
CA VAL A 122 -4.45 -1.06 -9.17
C VAL A 122 -4.60 -2.47 -9.76
N VAL A 123 -5.72 -3.12 -9.43
CA VAL A 123 -5.99 -4.52 -9.81
C VAL A 123 -7.15 -4.58 -10.81
N HIS A 124 -6.93 -5.26 -11.94
CA HIS A 124 -7.92 -5.52 -13.00
C HIS A 124 -8.57 -4.29 -13.65
N ALA A 125 -7.97 -3.11 -13.54
CA ALA A 125 -8.40 -1.96 -14.34
C ALA A 125 -8.23 -2.28 -15.84
N ALA A 126 -9.22 -1.92 -16.66
CA ALA A 126 -9.12 -2.04 -18.11
C ALA A 126 -8.00 -1.13 -18.65
N LYS A 127 -7.87 0.05 -18.04
CA LYS A 127 -6.84 1.03 -18.39
C LYS A 127 -6.37 1.75 -17.14
N LEU A 128 -5.06 1.96 -17.02
CA LEU A 128 -4.45 2.87 -16.05
C LEU A 128 -3.61 3.88 -16.82
N THR A 129 -3.93 5.16 -16.67
CA THR A 129 -3.16 6.27 -17.24
C THR A 129 -2.59 7.10 -16.09
N VAL A 130 -1.28 7.28 -16.04
CA VAL A 130 -0.59 8.15 -15.08
C VAL A 130 0.06 9.30 -15.85
N LYS A 131 -0.31 10.55 -15.54
CA LYS A 131 0.16 11.73 -16.28
C LYS A 131 1.26 12.54 -15.57
N GLY A 132 1.56 12.27 -14.30
CA GLY A 132 2.56 13.01 -13.52
C GLY A 132 3.92 12.30 -13.44
N ALA A 133 5.02 13.06 -13.52
CA ALA A 133 6.38 12.53 -13.44
C ALA A 133 6.83 12.19 -12.00
N ASN A 134 6.31 12.90 -10.99
CA ASN A 134 6.66 12.69 -9.57
C ASN A 134 5.43 12.72 -8.65
N PRO A 135 4.54 11.74 -8.76
CA PRO A 135 3.32 11.73 -7.97
C PRO A 135 3.61 11.54 -6.47
N PRO A 136 2.87 12.21 -5.57
CA PRO A 136 3.04 12.04 -4.12
C PRO A 136 2.63 10.65 -3.60
N VAL A 137 2.00 9.83 -4.45
CA VAL A 137 1.64 8.43 -4.19
C VAL A 137 1.98 7.62 -5.44
N LEU A 138 2.70 6.50 -5.30
CA LEU A 138 2.97 5.63 -6.46
C LEU A 138 1.70 4.86 -6.83
N VAL A 139 1.14 5.11 -8.01
CA VAL A 139 -0.01 4.35 -8.52
C VAL A 139 0.46 3.39 -9.61
N LEU A 140 0.38 2.09 -9.32
CA LEU A 140 0.96 1.05 -10.17
C LEU A 140 -0.09 -0.01 -10.49
N LYS A 141 -0.05 -0.54 -11.71
CA LYS A 141 -0.75 -1.82 -11.97
C LYS A 141 -0.09 -2.93 -11.15
N VAL A 142 -0.91 -3.86 -10.65
CA VAL A 142 -0.46 -4.93 -9.75
C VAL A 142 0.71 -5.75 -10.33
N GLU A 143 0.70 -6.01 -11.64
CA GLU A 143 1.75 -6.73 -12.36
C GLU A 143 3.12 -6.00 -12.37
N HIS A 144 3.14 -4.69 -12.15
CA HIS A 144 4.36 -3.88 -12.18
C HIS A 144 4.98 -3.67 -10.79
N LEU A 145 4.25 -3.96 -9.71
CA LEU A 145 4.70 -3.69 -8.33
C LEU A 145 6.10 -4.23 -8.05
N GLY A 146 6.32 -5.53 -8.28
CA GLY A 146 7.61 -6.15 -7.97
C GLY A 146 8.76 -5.55 -8.78
N ARG A 147 8.56 -5.34 -10.08
CA ARG A 147 9.58 -4.75 -10.95
C ARG A 147 9.93 -3.32 -10.53
N VAL A 148 8.91 -2.49 -10.29
CA VAL A 148 9.13 -1.08 -9.94
C VAL A 148 9.79 -0.97 -8.58
N LEU A 149 9.25 -1.61 -7.53
CA LEU A 149 9.80 -1.47 -6.18
C LEU A 149 11.25 -1.98 -6.08
N SER A 150 11.56 -3.12 -6.68
CA SER A 150 12.95 -3.65 -6.67
C SER A 150 13.92 -2.91 -7.59
N GLY A 151 13.42 -2.11 -8.54
CA GLY A 151 14.24 -1.29 -9.42
C GLY A 151 14.51 0.12 -8.88
N LEU A 152 13.90 0.50 -7.74
CA LEU A 152 14.20 1.76 -7.07
C LEU A 152 15.60 1.71 -6.46
N SER A 153 16.30 2.84 -6.48
CA SER A 153 17.64 2.97 -5.90
C SER A 153 17.61 2.59 -4.42
N PRO A 154 18.56 1.74 -3.95
CA PRO A 154 18.72 1.44 -2.54
C PRO A 154 19.04 2.70 -1.73
N THR A 155 18.34 2.90 -0.62
CA THR A 155 18.52 4.01 0.33
C THR A 155 18.70 3.53 1.77
N LEU A 156 18.33 2.28 2.07
CA LEU A 156 18.46 1.67 3.39
C LEU A 156 19.51 0.54 3.37
N PRO A 157 20.48 0.55 4.31
CA PRO A 157 21.40 -0.57 4.48
C PRO A 157 20.70 -1.80 5.07
N PRO A 158 21.23 -3.02 4.84
CA PRO A 158 20.57 -4.26 5.25
C PRO A 158 20.25 -4.38 6.75
N ASP A 159 21.12 -3.84 7.62
CA ASP A 159 20.91 -3.82 9.07
C ASP A 159 19.72 -2.93 9.46
N GLN A 160 19.57 -1.76 8.81
CA GLN A 160 18.44 -0.88 9.03
C GLN A 160 17.14 -1.51 8.52
N VAL A 161 17.16 -2.17 7.36
CA VAL A 161 16.03 -2.95 6.83
C VAL A 161 15.60 -4.02 7.85
N ALA A 162 16.55 -4.78 8.40
CA ALA A 162 16.27 -5.80 9.41
C ALA A 162 15.70 -5.22 10.72
N ARG A 163 16.25 -4.10 11.20
CA ARG A 163 15.73 -3.37 12.39
C ARG A 163 14.28 -2.93 12.19
N ILE A 164 13.99 -2.27 11.06
CA ILE A 164 12.63 -1.79 10.75
C ILE A 164 11.66 -2.96 10.63
N TYR A 165 12.08 -4.05 9.98
CA TYR A 165 11.25 -5.25 9.89
C TYR A 165 10.97 -5.88 11.25
N SER A 166 11.97 -5.97 12.14
CA SER A 166 11.78 -6.46 13.51
C SER A 166 10.79 -5.60 14.28
N ALA A 167 10.89 -4.27 14.17
CA ALA A 167 9.91 -3.35 14.76
C ALA A 167 8.51 -3.59 14.18
N ALA A 168 8.38 -3.70 12.85
CA ALA A 168 7.10 -3.91 12.20
C ALA A 168 6.40 -5.23 12.57
N ARG A 169 7.18 -6.27 12.92
CA ARG A 169 6.63 -7.57 13.39
C ARG A 169 6.13 -7.54 14.83
N ASP A 170 6.59 -6.59 15.65
CA ASP A 170 6.16 -6.48 17.03
C ASP A 170 4.76 -5.88 17.08
N ALA A 171 3.79 -6.63 17.60
CA ALA A 171 2.40 -6.16 17.71
C ALA A 171 2.29 -4.86 18.53
N ARG A 172 3.23 -4.64 19.47
CA ARG A 172 3.30 -3.42 20.29
C ARG A 172 3.63 -2.18 19.48
N THR A 173 4.15 -2.31 18.27
CA THR A 173 4.40 -1.17 17.38
C THR A 173 3.11 -0.51 16.92
N TRP A 174 2.01 -1.27 16.87
CA TRP A 174 0.77 -0.82 16.25
C TRP A 174 -0.25 -0.31 17.26
N VAL A 175 0.09 -0.20 18.54
CA VAL A 175 -0.87 0.11 19.62
C VAL A 175 -1.30 1.58 19.72
N GLY A 176 -0.59 2.50 19.04
CA GLY A 176 -0.90 3.93 19.05
C GLY A 176 0.34 4.77 19.18
#